data_AF-X1R5B2-F1
#
_entry.id   AF-X1R5B2-F1
#
_cell.length_a   1.000
_cell.length_b   1.000
_cell.length_c   1.000
_cell.angle_alpha   90.00
_cell.angle_beta   90.00
_cell.angle_gamma   90.00
#
_symmetry.space_group_name_H-M   'P 1'
#
loop_
_entity.id
_entity.type
_entity.pdbx_description
1 polymer ?
#
loop_
_entity_poly.entity_id
_entity_poly.type
_entity_poly.pdbx_seq_one_letter_code
_entity_poly.pdbx_strand_id
1 'polypeptide(L)'
;GSGLGKTTLAHIIAKELNTNIKITSGPAIERIGDLASILTNLEKGDILFIDEAHRLNKLIEEYLYPAMEECCLDIIIGKGPSARSIQLDLPPFTLIAATTRISLLSSPLRNR
;
A
#
# COMPACT_ATOMS: atom_id res chain seq x y z
N GLY A 1 -6.33 12.60 11.19
CA GLY A 1 -6.40 14.04 11.53
C GLY A 1 -6.78 14.81 10.29
N SER A 2 -8.07 15.13 10.20
CA SER A 2 -8.74 15.72 9.06
C SER A 2 -8.39 17.20 8.92
N GLY A 3 -8.01 17.63 7.72
CA GLY A 3 -7.99 19.06 7.36
C GLY A 3 -6.63 19.71 7.07
N LEU A 4 -5.49 19.03 7.28
CA LEU A 4 -4.16 19.61 6.98
C LEU A 4 -3.71 19.42 5.52
N GLY A 5 -4.61 19.07 4.60
CA GLY A 5 -4.29 19.01 3.17
C GLY A 5 -3.39 17.85 2.71
N LYS A 6 -3.22 16.77 3.51
CA LYS A 6 -2.39 15.60 3.13
C LYS A 6 -2.86 14.95 1.83
N THR A 7 -4.16 14.68 1.73
CA THR A 7 -4.78 14.14 0.50
C THR A 7 -4.66 15.14 -0.66
N THR A 8 -4.83 16.43 -0.39
CA THR A 8 -4.66 17.49 -1.40
C THR A 8 -3.24 17.50 -1.95
N LEU A 9 -2.23 17.41 -1.07
CA LEU A 9 -0.82 17.34 -1.48
C LEU A 9 -0.54 16.09 -2.32
N ALA A 10 -1.09 14.93 -1.95
CA ALA A 10 -0.94 13.71 -2.73
C ALA A 10 -1.53 13.84 -4.15
N HIS A 11 -2.70 14.49 -4.29
CA HIS A 11 -3.26 14.82 -5.60
C HIS A 11 -2.41 15.80 -6.40
N ILE A 12 -1.82 16.81 -5.74
CA ILE A 12 -0.90 17.75 -6.40
C ILE A 12 0.32 16.99 -6.93
N ILE A 13 0.94 16.11 -6.12
CA ILE A 13 2.08 15.30 -6.55
C ILE A 13 1.70 14.41 -7.74
N ALA A 14 0.56 13.73 -7.70
CA ALA A 14 0.08 12.91 -8.82
C ALA A 14 -0.07 13.72 -10.11
N LYS A 15 -0.65 14.93 -9.99
CA LYS A 15 -0.82 15.85 -11.11
C LYS A 15 0.52 16.33 -11.69
N GLU A 16 1.47 16.71 -10.83
CA GLU A 16 2.79 17.16 -11.26
C GLU A 16 3.61 16.03 -11.92
N LEU A 17 3.43 14.80 -11.47
CA LEU A 17 4.06 13.60 -12.06
C LEU A 17 3.30 13.05 -13.28
N ASN A 18 2.15 13.67 -13.64
CA ASN A 18 1.27 13.23 -14.71
C ASN A 18 0.91 11.73 -14.63
N THR A 19 0.53 11.28 -13.42
CA THR A 19 0.21 9.88 -13.12
C THR A 19 -1.10 9.78 -12.36
N ASN A 20 -1.68 8.57 -12.28
CA ASN A 20 -2.89 8.35 -11.49
C ASN A 20 -2.55 8.22 -10.01
N ILE A 21 -3.59 8.40 -9.18
CA ILE A 21 -3.51 8.17 -7.74
C ILE A 21 -4.67 7.29 -7.28
N LYS A 22 -4.33 6.19 -6.63
CA LYS A 22 -5.26 5.32 -5.92
C LYS A 22 -5.25 5.68 -4.44
N ILE A 23 -6.40 6.08 -3.90
CA ILE A 23 -6.54 6.47 -2.50
C ILE A 23 -7.20 5.33 -1.71
N THR A 24 -6.64 5.04 -0.54
CA THR A 24 -7.21 4.14 0.46
C THR A 24 -6.82 4.61 1.87
N SER A 25 -7.21 3.86 2.90
CA SER A 25 -6.76 4.09 4.28
C SER A 25 -6.30 2.80 4.93
N GLY A 26 -5.43 2.90 5.94
CA GLY A 26 -4.93 1.75 6.70
C GLY A 26 -6.05 0.82 7.17
N PRO A 27 -7.14 1.33 7.78
CA PRO A 27 -8.27 0.50 8.20
C PRO A 27 -9.05 -0.15 7.05
N ALA A 28 -9.00 0.41 5.83
CA ALA A 28 -9.70 -0.14 4.68
C ALA A 28 -8.99 -1.36 4.08
N ILE A 29 -7.74 -1.64 4.47
CA ILE A 29 -6.99 -2.81 4.04
C ILE A 29 -6.97 -3.82 5.19
N GLU A 30 -7.98 -4.68 5.25
CA GLU A 30 -8.17 -5.62 6.36
C GLU A 30 -7.52 -6.98 6.08
N ARG A 31 -7.49 -7.39 4.81
CA ARG A 31 -7.06 -8.73 4.36
C ARG A 31 -6.04 -8.64 3.24
N ILE A 32 -5.24 -9.70 3.10
CA ILE A 32 -4.25 -9.83 2.01
C ILE A 32 -4.92 -9.69 0.64
N GLY A 33 -6.16 -10.18 0.49
CA GLY A 33 -6.94 -10.02 -0.74
C GLY A 33 -7.27 -8.55 -1.08
N ASP A 34 -7.49 -7.69 -0.09
CA ASP A 34 -7.75 -6.27 -0.31
C ASP A 34 -6.49 -5.57 -0.82
N LEU A 35 -5.34 -5.86 -0.18
CA LEU A 35 -4.04 -5.37 -0.62
C LEU A 35 -3.73 -5.84 -2.05
N ALA A 36 -3.89 -7.14 -2.31
CA ALA A 36 -3.64 -7.73 -3.63
C ALA A 36 -4.49 -7.06 -4.70
N SER A 37 -5.79 -6.88 -4.45
CA SER A 37 -6.72 -6.21 -5.36
C SER A 37 -6.30 -4.76 -5.64
N ILE A 38 -5.80 -4.04 -4.64
CA ILE A 38 -5.32 -2.67 -4.85
C ILE A 38 -4.07 -2.67 -5.72
N LEU A 39 -3.05 -3.47 -5.36
CA LEU A 39 -1.74 -3.45 -6.01
C LEU A 39 -1.79 -3.96 -7.46
N THR A 40 -2.59 -4.98 -7.75
CA THR A 40 -2.69 -5.55 -9.12
C THR A 40 -3.48 -4.67 -10.08
N ASN A 41 -4.24 -3.69 -9.57
CA ASN A 41 -4.96 -2.69 -10.36
C ASN A 41 -4.17 -1.39 -10.55
N LEU A 42 -2.94 -1.29 -10.03
CA LEU A 42 -2.08 -0.14 -10.30
C LEU A 42 -1.51 -0.25 -11.71
N GLU A 43 -1.21 0.90 -12.30
CA GLU A 43 -0.42 1.02 -13.51
C GLU A 43 1.02 1.49 -13.19
N LYS A 44 1.93 1.36 -14.15
CA LYS A 44 3.32 1.80 -13.99
C LYS A 44 3.38 3.29 -13.70
N GLY A 45 3.97 3.63 -12.56
CA GLY A 45 4.14 5.01 -12.10
C GLY A 45 2.97 5.55 -11.28
N ASP A 46 1.91 4.77 -11.08
CA ASP A 46 0.80 5.20 -10.23
C ASP A 46 1.24 5.48 -8.79
N ILE A 47 0.50 6.36 -8.13
CA ILE A 47 0.65 6.61 -6.70
C ILE A 47 -0.39 5.80 -5.94
N LEU A 48 0.05 4.98 -5.00
CA LEU A 48 -0.81 4.44 -3.94
C LEU A 48 -0.72 5.37 -2.72
N PHE A 49 -1.82 6.03 -2.38
CA PHE A 49 -1.92 6.85 -1.18
C PHE A 49 -2.69 6.12 -0.09
N ILE A 50 -2.06 5.92 1.08
CA ILE A 50 -2.67 5.29 2.25
C ILE A 50 -2.77 6.31 3.39
N ASP A 51 -3.97 6.78 3.69
CA ASP A 51 -4.21 7.60 4.89
C ASP A 51 -4.27 6.73 6.15
N GLU A 52 -4.01 7.33 7.31
CA GLU A 52 -3.94 6.63 8.59
C GLU A 52 -3.08 5.36 8.54
N ALA A 53 -1.93 5.42 7.84
CA ALA A 53 -1.06 4.26 7.61
C ALA A 53 -0.61 3.57 8.91
N HIS A 54 -0.56 4.30 10.04
CA HIS A 54 -0.33 3.76 11.38
C HIS A 54 -1.42 2.76 11.88
N ARG A 55 -2.50 2.59 11.13
CA ARG A 55 -3.59 1.63 11.40
C ARG A 55 -3.57 0.43 10.46
N LEU A 56 -2.56 0.32 9.58
CA LEU A 56 -2.34 -0.91 8.83
C LEU A 56 -2.09 -2.06 9.80
N ASN A 57 -2.69 -3.21 9.52
CA ASN A 57 -2.42 -4.42 10.27
C ASN A 57 -0.98 -4.89 9.96
N LYS A 58 -0.25 -5.34 10.97
CA LYS A 58 1.10 -5.91 10.83
C LYS A 58 1.18 -7.00 9.75
N LEU A 59 0.14 -7.85 9.62
CA LEU A 59 0.10 -8.85 8.56
C LEU A 59 0.06 -8.21 7.16
N ILE A 60 -0.61 -7.06 6.99
CA ILE A 60 -0.63 -6.34 5.70
C ILE A 60 0.74 -5.71 5.43
N GLU A 61 1.38 -5.15 6.47
CA GLU A 61 2.73 -4.59 6.37
C GLU A 61 3.76 -5.64 5.89
N GLU A 62 3.68 -6.86 6.40
CA GLU A 62 4.56 -7.99 6.01
C GLU A 62 4.49 -8.33 4.51
N TYR A 63 3.38 -8.03 3.84
CA TYR A 63 3.20 -8.23 2.40
C TYR A 63 3.43 -6.95 1.59
N LEU A 64 3.11 -5.78 2.16
CA LEU A 64 3.28 -4.49 1.50
C LEU A 64 4.76 -4.12 1.32
N TYR A 65 5.63 -4.39 2.31
CA TYR A 65 7.03 -3.96 2.21
C TYR A 65 7.85 -4.70 1.15
N PRO A 66 7.75 -6.04 1.02
CA PRO A 66 8.38 -6.74 -0.10
C PRO A 66 7.82 -6.28 -1.43
N ALA A 67 6.51 -6.05 -1.53
CA ALA A 67 5.89 -5.53 -2.74
C ALA A 67 6.43 -4.16 -3.18
N MET A 68 6.81 -3.31 -2.22
CA MET A 68 7.47 -2.03 -2.52
C MET A 68 8.95 -2.16 -2.91
N GLU A 69 9.67 -3.19 -2.43
CA GLU A 69 11.10 -3.37 -2.74
C GLU A 69 11.32 -4.15 -4.03
N GLU A 70 10.53 -5.20 -4.23
CA GLU A 70 10.76 -6.19 -5.28
C GLU A 70 9.77 -6.09 -6.43
N CYS A 71 8.74 -5.23 -6.30
CA CYS A 71 7.64 -5.12 -7.27
C CYS A 71 6.98 -6.47 -7.54
N CYS A 72 6.84 -7.31 -6.51
CA CYS A 72 6.13 -8.58 -6.59
C CYS A 72 5.31 -8.82 -5.31
N LEU A 73 4.27 -9.65 -5.41
CA LEU A 73 3.46 -10.03 -4.26
C LEU A 73 3.25 -11.53 -4.23
N ASP A 74 3.83 -12.17 -3.21
CA ASP A 74 3.63 -13.58 -2.93
C ASP A 74 2.34 -13.80 -2.13
N ILE A 75 1.46 -14.67 -2.61
CA ILE A 75 0.18 -14.97 -1.96
C ILE A 75 -0.03 -16.47 -1.88
N ILE A 76 -0.47 -16.95 -0.71
CA ILE A 76 -0.95 -18.33 -0.56
C ILE A 76 -2.43 -18.39 -0.92
N ILE A 77 -2.77 -19.20 -1.91
CA ILE A 77 -4.15 -19.49 -2.30
C ILE A 77 -4.52 -20.91 -1.89
N GLY A 78 -5.74 -21.08 -1.36
CA GLY A 78 -6.26 -22.36 -0.92
C GLY A 78 -6.05 -22.59 0.59
N LYS A 79 -6.33 -23.81 1.05
CA LYS A 79 -6.21 -24.21 2.46
C LYS A 79 -5.71 -25.65 2.56
N GLY A 80 -5.00 -25.96 3.65
CA GLY A 80 -4.52 -27.32 3.92
C GLY A 80 -3.51 -27.81 2.87
N PRO A 81 -3.42 -29.12 2.61
CA PRO A 81 -2.43 -29.70 1.71
C PRO A 81 -2.49 -29.23 0.26
N SER A 82 -3.61 -28.61 -0.18
CA SER A 82 -3.78 -28.06 -1.52
C SER A 82 -3.44 -26.57 -1.63
N ALA A 83 -3.04 -25.93 -0.52
CA ALA A 83 -2.57 -24.56 -0.56
C ALA A 83 -1.31 -24.45 -1.41
N ARG A 84 -1.26 -23.42 -2.27
CA ARG A 84 -0.10 -23.14 -3.11
C ARG A 84 0.25 -21.66 -3.05
N SER A 85 1.54 -21.37 -3.11
CA SER A 85 2.02 -20.01 -3.31
C SER A 85 1.92 -19.62 -4.78
N ILE A 86 1.47 -18.41 -5.02
CA ILE A 86 1.57 -17.73 -6.31
C ILE A 86 2.37 -16.46 -6.11
N GLN A 87 3.14 -16.07 -7.12
CA GLN A 87 3.81 -14.78 -7.18
C GLN A 87 3.11 -13.94 -8.24
N LEU A 88 2.75 -12.72 -7.89
CA LEU A 88 2.17 -11.74 -8.79
C LEU A 88 3.20 -10.65 -9.07
N ASP A 89 3.50 -10.42 -10.34
CA ASP A 89 4.31 -9.26 -10.75
C ASP A 89 3.48 -7.99 -10.58
N LEU A 90 4.09 -6.95 -10.01
CA LEU A 90 3.49 -5.66 -9.82
C LEU A 90 4.20 -4.61 -10.68
N PRO A 91 3.47 -3.62 -11.22
CA PRO A 91 4.13 -2.49 -11.84
C PRO A 91 4.85 -1.65 -10.77
N PRO A 92 5.99 -1.01 -11.12
CA PRO A 92 6.60 -0.03 -10.23
C PRO A 92 5.62 1.09 -9.90
N PHE A 93 5.42 1.37 -8.61
CA PHE A 93 4.50 2.38 -8.11
C PHE A 93 5.14 3.20 -7.00
N THR A 94 4.57 4.36 -6.68
CA THR A 94 5.01 5.19 -5.54
C THR A 94 4.02 5.06 -4.39
N LEU A 95 4.48 4.70 -3.19
CA LEU A 95 3.67 4.76 -1.98
C LEU A 95 3.77 6.14 -1.33
N ILE A 96 2.63 6.77 -1.04
CA ILE A 96 2.55 7.91 -0.12
C ILE A 96 1.74 7.49 1.12
N ALA A 97 2.42 7.36 2.26
CA ALA A 97 1.80 7.01 3.53
C ALA A 97 1.54 8.27 4.37
N ALA A 98 0.27 8.54 4.68
CA ALA A 98 -0.14 9.65 5.55
C ALA A 98 -0.47 9.15 6.96
N THR A 99 -0.01 9.91 7.97
CA THR A 99 -0.35 9.65 9.37
C THR A 99 -0.51 10.95 10.15
N THR A 100 -1.30 10.92 11.21
CA THR A 100 -1.30 11.97 12.25
C THR A 100 -0.76 11.47 13.58
N ARG A 101 -0.21 10.26 13.59
CA ARG A 101 0.35 9.59 14.78
C ARG A 101 1.65 8.91 14.39
N ILE A 102 2.69 9.71 14.15
CA ILE A 102 4.00 9.22 13.67
C ILE A 102 4.64 8.22 14.64
N SER A 103 4.39 8.35 15.94
CA SER A 103 4.89 7.42 16.97
C SER A 103 4.32 6.01 16.82
N LEU A 104 3.14 5.86 16.21
CA LEU A 104 2.47 4.58 15.98
C LEU A 104 2.79 3.96 14.62
N LEU A 105 3.53 4.68 13.76
CA LEU A 105 3.97 4.13 12.49
C LEU A 105 5.03 3.05 12.76
N SER A 106 4.96 1.94 12.05
CA SER A 106 5.95 0.88 12.16
C SER A 106 7.34 1.38 11.76
N SER A 107 8.39 0.76 12.31
CA SER A 107 9.77 1.15 11.97
C SER A 107 10.08 1.07 10.47
N PRO A 108 9.63 0.04 9.72
CA PRO A 108 9.85 0.01 8.27
C PRO A 108 9.27 1.22 7.53
N LEU A 109 8.04 1.64 7.85
CA LEU A 109 7.45 2.85 7.24
C LEU A 109 8.12 4.16 7.69
N ARG A 110 8.80 4.18 8.84
CA ARG A 110 9.53 5.39 9.31
C ARG A 110 10.92 5.53 8.70
N ASN A 111 11.51 4.41 8.30
CA ASN A 111 12.90 4.35 7.83
C ASN A 111 13.04 4.44 6.30
N ARG A 112 11.93 4.57 5.58
CA ARG A 112 11.86 4.76 4.12
C ARG A 112 11.22 6.11 3.82
#